data_AF-A0A7V3KMA7-F1
#
_entry.id   AF-A0A7V3KMA7-F1
#
_cell.length_a   1.000
_cell.length_b   1.000
_cell.length_c   1.000
_cell.angle_alpha   90.00
_cell.angle_beta   90.00
_cell.angle_gamma   90.00
#
_symmetry.space_group_name_H-M   'P 1'
#
loop_
_entity.id
_entity.type
_entity.pdbx_description
1 polymer ?
#
loop_
_entity_poly.entity_id
_entity_poly.type
_entity_poly.pdbx_seq_one_letter_code
_entity_poly.pdbx_strand_id
1 'polypeptide(L)'
;MLALFLFFQLALQPNSITNFTDESSKVKAIFDSSYCDVVSNLIDNAQKEILIGMFQFSYYADKPESFSNKLLSKLIEKSKKGVKIKIILEGGEPFLGKGFYESVNEIIRLLKQANIEVKTDKRNKTTHAKFIVVDSRYILLGSTNWTYFGLQANNESNVLIESEALAKEFKKYFEKLWKESEEKAPSYFETEKSYFAGVIRSVERKVSKKGRPYTIIYLKDGTKIFITGHYDLLPGMRIKVEGKKTTFRGKEEIKAYRIEVLN
;
A
#
# COMPACT_ATOMS: atom_id res chain seq x y z
N MET A 1 57.64 -14.94 1.96
CA MET A 1 56.58 -14.20 2.69
C MET A 1 55.47 -13.93 1.67
N LEU A 2 54.36 -14.67 1.77
CA LEU A 2 53.23 -14.62 0.84
C LEU A 2 52.45 -13.31 0.96
N ALA A 3 52.00 -12.74 -0.16
CA ALA A 3 50.83 -11.88 -0.20
C ALA A 3 50.06 -12.17 -1.50
N LEU A 4 49.09 -13.08 -1.41
CA LEU A 4 48.09 -13.35 -2.43
C LEU A 4 47.07 -12.20 -2.43
N PHE A 5 47.06 -11.37 -3.46
CA PHE A 5 45.97 -10.42 -3.70
C PHE A 5 44.84 -11.14 -4.44
N LEU A 6 43.86 -11.65 -3.70
CA LEU A 6 42.58 -12.13 -4.22
C LEU A 6 41.71 -10.93 -4.58
N PHE A 7 41.73 -10.53 -5.85
CA PHE A 7 40.68 -9.68 -6.42
C PHE A 7 39.40 -10.51 -6.58
N PHE A 8 38.49 -10.40 -5.62
CA PHE A 8 37.11 -10.83 -5.78
C PHE A 8 36.43 -9.86 -6.76
N GLN A 9 36.45 -10.18 -8.06
CA GLN A 9 35.46 -9.63 -8.98
C GLN A 9 34.10 -10.22 -8.60
N LEU A 10 33.31 -9.46 -7.85
CA LEU A 10 31.86 -9.65 -7.77
C LEU A 10 31.32 -9.41 -9.18
N ALA A 11 31.25 -10.48 -9.98
CA ALA A 11 30.45 -10.50 -11.19
C ALA A 11 29.00 -10.26 -10.78
N LEU A 12 28.55 -9.01 -10.91
CA LEU A 12 27.14 -8.69 -11.00
C LEU A 12 26.63 -9.44 -12.23
N GLN A 13 26.11 -10.65 -12.04
CA GLN A 13 25.29 -11.25 -13.08
C GLN A 13 24.12 -10.30 -13.29
N PRO A 14 23.91 -9.73 -14.49
CA PRO A 14 22.66 -9.06 -14.76
C PRO A 14 21.59 -10.12 -14.51
N ASN A 15 20.70 -9.87 -13.52
CA ASN A 15 19.47 -10.63 -13.42
C ASN A 15 18.85 -10.54 -14.80
N SER A 16 18.93 -11.63 -15.57
CA SER A 16 18.30 -11.73 -16.86
C SER A 16 16.85 -11.36 -16.61
N ILE A 17 16.39 -10.26 -17.21
CA ILE A 17 14.96 -10.03 -17.36
C ILE A 17 14.47 -11.29 -18.04
N THR A 18 13.82 -12.18 -17.29
CA THR A 18 13.25 -13.40 -17.84
C THR A 18 12.26 -12.92 -18.88
N ASN A 19 12.61 -13.07 -20.15
CA ASN A 19 11.79 -12.67 -21.28
C ASN A 19 10.54 -13.54 -21.30
N PHE A 20 9.54 -13.17 -20.52
CA PHE A 20 8.18 -13.64 -20.67
C PHE A 20 7.52 -12.78 -21.75
N THR A 21 7.99 -12.91 -22.99
CA THR A 21 7.30 -12.34 -24.15
C THR A 21 6.31 -13.39 -24.65
N ASP A 22 5.09 -13.33 -24.14
CA ASP A 22 3.96 -13.97 -24.79
C ASP A 22 3.56 -13.09 -25.98
N GLU A 23 4.05 -13.41 -27.17
CA GLU A 23 3.77 -12.67 -28.41
C GLU A 23 2.29 -12.68 -28.82
N SER A 24 1.46 -13.53 -28.18
CA SER A 24 0.01 -13.57 -28.40
C SER A 24 -0.79 -12.64 -27.49
N SER A 25 -0.13 -12.01 -26.50
CA SER A 25 -0.77 -11.14 -25.53
C SER A 25 -1.37 -9.91 -26.18
N LYS A 26 -2.67 -9.67 -25.95
CA LYS A 26 -3.30 -8.40 -26.31
C LYS A 26 -3.20 -7.44 -25.14
N VAL A 27 -2.59 -6.29 -25.38
CA VAL A 27 -2.35 -5.25 -24.38
C VAL A 27 -3.09 -3.99 -24.77
N LYS A 28 -3.85 -3.42 -23.84
CA LYS A 28 -4.61 -2.17 -24.04
C LYS A 28 -4.39 -1.22 -22.89
N ALA A 29 -3.99 0.02 -23.18
CA ALA A 29 -3.92 1.09 -22.20
C ALA A 29 -5.33 1.58 -21.83
N ILE A 30 -5.58 1.74 -20.53
CA ILE A 30 -6.86 2.15 -19.94
C ILE A 30 -6.59 3.34 -19.02
N PHE A 31 -7.27 4.46 -19.25
CA PHE A 31 -7.04 5.71 -18.53
C PHE A 31 -8.31 6.19 -17.84
N ASP A 32 -8.16 6.77 -16.64
CA ASP A 32 -9.18 7.54 -15.94
C ASP A 32 -10.56 6.84 -15.91
N SER A 33 -11.63 7.54 -16.32
CA SER A 33 -13.01 7.06 -16.26
C SER A 33 -13.28 5.79 -17.08
N SER A 34 -12.50 5.51 -18.12
CA SER A 34 -12.65 4.29 -18.93
C SER A 34 -12.37 3.00 -18.14
N TYR A 35 -11.66 3.12 -17.01
CA TYR A 35 -11.41 2.02 -16.09
C TYR A 35 -12.70 1.37 -15.59
N CYS A 36 -13.72 2.17 -15.25
CA CYS A 36 -14.96 1.64 -14.68
C CYS A 36 -15.73 0.78 -15.67
N ASP A 37 -15.75 1.15 -16.94
CA ASP A 37 -16.42 0.40 -18.00
C ASP A 37 -15.72 -0.93 -18.26
N VAL A 38 -14.38 -0.92 -18.29
CA VAL A 38 -13.56 -2.11 -18.48
C VAL A 38 -13.72 -3.07 -17.31
N VAL A 39 -13.62 -2.59 -16.07
CA VAL A 39 -13.82 -3.43 -14.88
C VAL A 39 -15.24 -3.99 -14.84
N SER A 40 -16.25 -3.18 -15.15
CA SER A 40 -17.64 -3.63 -15.22
C SER A 40 -17.80 -4.77 -16.22
N ASN A 41 -17.24 -4.61 -17.43
CA ASN A 41 -17.27 -5.63 -18.45
C ASN A 41 -16.55 -6.92 -18.03
N LEU A 42 -15.39 -6.80 -17.39
CA LEU A 42 -14.65 -7.96 -16.86
C LEU A 42 -15.45 -8.72 -15.80
N ILE A 43 -16.09 -8.01 -14.86
CA ILE A 43 -16.94 -8.63 -13.82
C ILE A 43 -18.16 -9.29 -14.46
N ASP A 44 -18.84 -8.59 -15.37
CA ASP A 44 -20.06 -9.10 -16.01
C ASP A 44 -19.79 -10.38 -16.80
N ASN A 45 -18.62 -10.49 -17.43
CA ASN A 45 -18.24 -11.64 -18.26
C ASN A 45 -17.49 -12.76 -17.52
N ALA A 46 -17.05 -12.56 -16.27
CA ALA A 46 -16.35 -13.59 -15.51
C ALA A 46 -17.17 -14.88 -15.38
N GLN A 47 -16.57 -16.06 -15.44
CA GLN A 47 -17.30 -17.33 -15.39
C GLN A 47 -16.91 -18.20 -14.19
N LYS A 48 -15.68 -18.06 -13.69
CA LYS A 48 -15.12 -18.98 -12.69
C LYS A 48 -14.61 -18.22 -11.47
N GLU A 49 -13.73 -17.24 -11.68
CA GLU A 49 -13.00 -16.61 -10.58
C GLU A 49 -12.62 -15.15 -10.88
N ILE A 50 -12.72 -14.32 -9.83
CA ILE A 50 -12.20 -12.95 -9.81
C ILE A 50 -11.29 -12.80 -8.60
N LEU A 51 -10.01 -12.47 -8.84
CA LEU A 51 -9.01 -12.20 -7.80
C LEU A 51 -8.64 -10.72 -7.83
N ILE A 52 -8.77 -10.02 -6.70
CA ILE A 52 -8.57 -8.58 -6.63
C ILE A 52 -7.53 -8.27 -5.54
N GLY A 53 -6.36 -7.78 -5.94
CA GLY A 53 -5.43 -7.13 -5.02
C GLY A 53 -5.67 -5.62 -5.11
N MET A 54 -6.22 -5.01 -4.07
CA MET A 54 -6.63 -3.61 -4.11
C MET A 54 -6.18 -2.88 -2.85
N PHE A 55 -5.31 -1.88 -2.99
CA PHE A 55 -4.89 -1.08 -1.85
C PHE A 55 -6.09 -0.44 -1.12
N GLN A 56 -6.98 0.25 -1.82
CA GLN A 56 -8.15 0.86 -1.19
C GLN A 56 -9.43 0.59 -1.98
N PHE A 57 -10.45 0.13 -1.26
CA PHE A 57 -11.82 -0.02 -1.73
C PHE A 57 -12.76 0.60 -0.69
N SER A 58 -13.60 1.56 -1.08
CA SER A 58 -14.46 2.31 -0.16
C SER A 58 -15.93 2.29 -0.59
N TYR A 59 -16.84 2.09 0.35
CA TYR A 59 -18.27 2.30 0.15
C TYR A 59 -18.67 3.72 0.57
N TYR A 60 -19.60 4.34 -0.18
CA TYR A 60 -20.06 5.71 0.07
C TYR A 60 -21.58 5.74 0.24
N ALA A 61 -22.05 5.76 1.48
CA ALA A 61 -23.49 5.77 1.80
C ALA A 61 -24.22 7.03 1.30
N ASP A 62 -23.51 8.16 1.24
CA ASP A 62 -24.00 9.45 0.76
C ASP A 62 -23.95 9.59 -0.78
N LYS A 63 -23.33 8.63 -1.47
CA LYS A 63 -23.17 8.62 -2.94
C LYS A 63 -23.52 7.24 -3.51
N PRO A 64 -24.81 6.83 -3.46
CA PRO A 64 -25.25 5.50 -3.91
C PRO A 64 -24.85 5.22 -5.37
N GLU A 65 -24.83 6.26 -6.22
CA GLU A 65 -24.49 6.16 -7.64
C GLU A 65 -22.99 6.20 -7.95
N SER A 66 -22.12 6.26 -6.93
CA SER A 66 -20.67 6.27 -7.13
C SER A 66 -20.20 4.99 -7.84
N PHE A 67 -19.17 5.10 -8.68
CA PHE A 67 -18.64 3.94 -9.38
C PHE A 67 -18.13 2.86 -8.42
N SER A 68 -17.59 3.25 -7.26
CA SER A 68 -17.17 2.29 -6.24
C SER A 68 -18.34 1.41 -5.75
N ASN A 69 -19.48 2.03 -5.44
CA ASN A 69 -20.68 1.30 -5.03
C ASN A 69 -21.24 0.43 -6.17
N LYS A 70 -21.19 0.91 -7.42
CA LYS A 70 -21.61 0.13 -8.59
C LYS A 70 -20.72 -1.11 -8.80
N LEU A 71 -19.41 -0.99 -8.60
CA LEU A 71 -18.48 -2.12 -8.65
C LEU A 71 -18.76 -3.12 -7.52
N LEU A 72 -19.05 -2.65 -6.30
CA LEU A 72 -19.49 -3.52 -5.20
C LEU A 72 -20.75 -4.31 -5.59
N SER A 73 -21.79 -3.64 -6.08
CA SER A 73 -23.04 -4.29 -6.50
C SER A 73 -22.80 -5.37 -7.55
N LYS A 74 -21.96 -5.09 -8.56
CA LYS A 74 -21.59 -6.07 -9.59
C LYS A 74 -20.88 -7.29 -9.02
N LEU A 75 -19.93 -7.10 -8.09
CA LEU A 75 -19.28 -8.22 -7.42
C LEU A 75 -20.29 -9.07 -6.62
N ILE A 76 -21.22 -8.44 -5.91
CA ILE A 76 -22.27 -9.13 -5.17
C ILE A 76 -23.16 -9.96 -6.11
N GLU A 77 -23.62 -9.37 -7.21
CA GLU A 77 -24.40 -10.07 -8.23
C GLU A 77 -23.64 -11.25 -8.83
N LYS A 78 -22.33 -11.08 -9.06
CA LYS A 78 -21.50 -12.11 -9.65
C LYS A 78 -21.21 -13.27 -8.68
N SER A 79 -20.98 -12.94 -7.41
CA SER A 79 -20.89 -13.91 -6.30
C SER A 79 -22.16 -14.76 -6.21
N LYS A 80 -23.35 -14.13 -6.28
CA LYS A 80 -24.65 -14.84 -6.27
C LYS A 80 -24.82 -15.81 -7.44
N LYS A 81 -24.15 -15.57 -8.57
CA LYS A 81 -24.11 -16.47 -9.74
C LYS A 81 -23.08 -17.59 -9.61
N GLY A 82 -22.43 -17.74 -8.45
CA GLY A 82 -21.49 -18.82 -8.15
C GLY A 82 -20.03 -18.55 -8.57
N VAL A 83 -19.72 -17.35 -9.07
CA VAL A 83 -18.33 -16.97 -9.36
C VAL A 83 -17.58 -16.77 -8.06
N LYS A 84 -16.41 -17.40 -7.94
CA LYS A 84 -15.55 -17.27 -6.77
C LYS A 84 -14.85 -15.92 -6.78
N ILE A 85 -15.01 -15.14 -5.71
CA ILE A 85 -14.41 -13.80 -5.60
C ILE A 85 -13.53 -13.75 -4.36
N LYS A 86 -12.26 -13.36 -4.55
CA LYS A 86 -11.28 -13.17 -3.48
C LYS A 86 -10.66 -11.79 -3.55
N ILE A 87 -10.65 -11.07 -2.43
CA ILE A 87 -10.15 -9.70 -2.35
C ILE A 87 -9.11 -9.56 -1.24
N ILE A 88 -7.96 -8.96 -1.57
CA ILE A 88 -6.95 -8.54 -0.59
C ILE A 88 -6.95 -7.03 -0.55
N LEU A 89 -7.14 -6.47 0.65
CA LEU A 89 -7.07 -5.04 0.92
C LEU A 89 -5.84 -4.67 1.74
N GLU A 90 -5.39 -3.42 1.68
CA GLU A 90 -4.50 -2.89 2.72
C GLU A 90 -5.25 -2.82 4.05
N GLY A 91 -4.67 -3.44 5.08
CA GLY A 91 -5.23 -3.58 6.42
C GLY A 91 -5.11 -2.34 7.28
N GLY A 92 -4.47 -1.29 6.78
CA GLY A 92 -4.40 -0.01 7.45
C GLY A 92 -3.14 0.03 8.29
N GLU A 93 -2.01 0.40 7.73
CA GLU A 93 -0.92 0.94 8.55
C GLU A 93 -1.44 2.11 9.42
N PRO A 94 -1.01 2.25 10.70
CA PRO A 94 -1.57 3.26 11.61
C PRO A 94 -1.50 4.70 11.08
N PHE A 95 -0.53 5.00 10.22
CA PHE A 95 -0.37 6.33 9.60
C PHE A 95 -1.49 6.68 8.60
N LEU A 96 -2.28 5.71 8.12
CA LEU A 96 -3.41 5.94 7.23
C LEU A 96 -4.62 6.57 7.96
N GLY A 97 -4.64 6.51 9.29
CA GLY A 97 -5.60 7.23 10.14
C GLY A 97 -6.97 6.55 10.28
N LYS A 98 -7.73 7.00 11.29
CA LYS A 98 -9.01 6.40 11.71
C LYS A 98 -10.03 6.25 10.57
N GLY A 99 -10.20 7.29 9.75
CA GLY A 99 -11.18 7.28 8.66
C GLY A 99 -10.89 6.21 7.59
N PHE A 100 -9.62 5.93 7.31
CA PHE A 100 -9.25 4.84 6.41
C PHE A 100 -9.67 3.48 6.99
N TYR A 101 -9.40 3.24 8.27
CA TYR A 101 -9.78 2.00 8.95
C TYR A 101 -11.29 1.80 9.00
N GLU A 102 -12.05 2.85 9.30
CA GLU A 102 -13.52 2.79 9.28
C GLU A 102 -14.03 2.44 7.89
N SER A 103 -13.47 3.07 6.85
CA SER A 103 -13.83 2.79 5.46
C SER A 103 -13.52 1.35 5.03
N VAL A 104 -12.32 0.84 5.37
CA VAL A 104 -11.91 -0.55 5.06
C VAL A 104 -12.76 -1.57 5.82
N ASN A 105 -13.05 -1.32 7.11
CA ASN A 105 -13.90 -2.21 7.90
C ASN A 105 -15.33 -2.27 7.34
N GLU A 106 -15.87 -1.13 6.89
CA GLU A 106 -17.20 -1.08 6.31
C GLU A 106 -17.29 -1.87 5.00
N ILE A 107 -16.32 -1.70 4.07
CA ILE A 107 -16.34 -2.49 2.84
C ILE A 107 -16.15 -3.99 3.11
N ILE A 108 -15.28 -4.36 4.07
CA ILE A 108 -15.08 -5.76 4.48
C ILE A 108 -16.38 -6.35 5.00
N ARG A 109 -17.12 -5.60 5.82
CA ARG A 109 -18.42 -6.01 6.36
C ARG A 109 -19.42 -6.31 5.24
N LEU A 110 -19.55 -5.39 4.27
CA LEU A 110 -20.47 -5.54 3.14
C LEU A 110 -20.10 -6.73 2.24
N LEU A 111 -18.81 -6.91 1.93
CA LEU A 111 -18.32 -8.04 1.13
C LEU A 111 -18.59 -9.39 1.83
N LYS A 112 -18.30 -9.49 3.13
CA LYS A 112 -18.56 -10.71 3.91
C LYS A 112 -20.05 -11.03 4.01
N GLN A 113 -20.91 -10.02 4.17
CA GLN A 113 -22.37 -10.19 4.13
C GLN A 113 -22.87 -10.74 2.79
N ALA A 114 -22.15 -10.46 1.71
CA ALA A 114 -22.43 -10.99 0.37
C ALA A 114 -21.67 -12.30 0.05
N ASN A 115 -21.12 -12.98 1.06
CA ASN A 115 -20.35 -14.22 0.92
C ASN A 115 -19.14 -14.10 -0.02
N ILE A 116 -18.54 -12.90 -0.11
CA ILE A 116 -17.29 -12.66 -0.83
C ILE A 116 -16.12 -12.81 0.14
N GLU A 117 -15.13 -13.61 -0.24
CA GLU A 117 -13.93 -13.82 0.57
C GLU A 117 -13.04 -12.56 0.52
N VAL A 118 -12.75 -11.97 1.68
CA VAL A 118 -11.88 -10.80 1.79
C VAL A 118 -10.91 -10.91 2.96
N LYS A 119 -9.65 -10.57 2.70
CA LYS A 119 -8.57 -10.51 3.68
C LYS A 119 -7.87 -9.16 3.61
N THR A 120 -7.09 -8.86 4.64
CA THR A 120 -6.18 -7.72 4.65
C THR A 120 -4.74 -8.17 4.69
N ASP A 121 -3.82 -7.37 4.20
CA ASP A 121 -2.40 -7.61 4.46
C ASP A 121 -2.03 -7.54 5.95
N LYS A 122 -0.78 -7.90 6.24
CA LYS A 122 -0.21 -7.87 7.58
C LYS A 122 0.38 -6.51 7.87
N ARG A 123 0.28 -6.11 9.14
CA ARG A 123 1.04 -4.96 9.66
C ARG A 123 2.52 -5.07 9.31
N ASN A 124 3.11 -3.95 8.95
CA ASN A 124 4.49 -3.74 8.50
C ASN A 124 4.82 -4.31 7.11
N LYS A 125 3.82 -4.76 6.33
CA LYS A 125 4.03 -5.23 4.95
C LYS A 125 2.80 -4.91 4.08
N THR A 126 2.76 -3.66 3.63
CA THR A 126 1.73 -3.12 2.75
C THR A 126 1.66 -3.81 1.39
N THR A 127 0.44 -4.17 1.00
CA THR A 127 0.03 -4.57 -0.35
C THR A 127 -0.47 -3.33 -1.09
N HIS A 128 0.45 -2.56 -1.67
CA HIS A 128 0.11 -1.34 -2.43
C HIS A 128 -0.43 -1.60 -3.85
N ALA A 129 -0.60 -2.87 -4.22
CA ALA A 129 -1.00 -3.27 -5.55
C ALA A 129 -2.45 -2.91 -5.86
N LYS A 130 -2.75 -2.59 -7.13
CA LYS A 130 -4.10 -2.51 -7.68
C LYS A 130 -4.17 -3.35 -8.94
N PHE A 131 -4.66 -4.57 -8.81
CA PHE A 131 -4.86 -5.46 -9.94
C PHE A 131 -6.09 -6.34 -9.77
N ILE A 132 -6.60 -6.79 -10.91
CA ILE A 132 -7.72 -7.73 -11.03
C ILE A 132 -7.26 -8.84 -11.97
N VAL A 133 -7.46 -10.09 -11.57
CA VAL A 133 -7.31 -11.26 -12.42
C VAL A 133 -8.68 -11.90 -12.61
N VAL A 134 -9.12 -12.09 -13.85
CA VAL A 134 -10.39 -12.74 -14.18
C VAL A 134 -10.12 -14.03 -14.94
N ASP A 135 -10.69 -15.13 -14.44
CA ASP A 135 -10.69 -16.46 -15.05
C ASP A 135 -9.31 -16.99 -15.46
N SER A 136 -8.24 -16.54 -14.80
CA SER A 136 -6.85 -16.87 -15.15
C SER A 136 -6.51 -16.56 -16.62
N ARG A 137 -7.13 -15.52 -17.20
CA ARG A 137 -6.93 -15.07 -18.58
C ARG A 137 -6.70 -13.57 -18.71
N TYR A 138 -7.50 -12.76 -18.02
CA TYR A 138 -7.40 -11.31 -18.08
C TYR A 138 -6.73 -10.76 -16.82
N ILE A 139 -5.85 -9.78 -17.00
CA ILE A 139 -5.26 -8.99 -15.94
C ILE A 139 -5.55 -7.53 -16.22
N LEU A 140 -6.12 -6.81 -15.26
CA LEU A 140 -6.10 -5.35 -15.23
C LEU A 140 -5.17 -4.92 -14.11
N LEU A 141 -4.16 -4.11 -14.42
CA LEU A 141 -3.14 -3.65 -13.46
C LEU A 141 -2.90 -2.16 -13.66
N GLY A 142 -2.77 -1.41 -12.57
CA GLY A 142 -2.38 -0.01 -12.66
C GLY A 142 -2.45 0.74 -11.33
N SER A 143 -2.77 2.03 -11.42
CA SER A 143 -2.75 2.96 -10.29
C SER A 143 -4.11 3.14 -9.59
N THR A 144 -5.22 2.79 -10.25
CA THR A 144 -6.58 3.13 -9.80
C THR A 144 -6.99 2.37 -8.54
N ASN A 145 -7.18 3.11 -7.43
CA ASN A 145 -7.90 2.62 -6.26
C ASN A 145 -9.41 2.65 -6.49
N TRP A 146 -10.15 1.76 -5.83
CA TRP A 146 -11.62 1.75 -5.86
C TRP A 146 -12.20 2.71 -4.81
N THR A 147 -11.91 3.99 -5.02
CA THR A 147 -12.41 5.11 -4.23
C THR A 147 -13.13 6.09 -5.16
N TYR A 148 -13.91 7.00 -4.60
CA TYR A 148 -14.57 8.06 -5.36
C TYR A 148 -13.56 8.83 -6.23
N PHE A 149 -12.47 9.32 -5.64
CA PHE A 149 -11.45 10.07 -6.37
C PHE A 149 -10.70 9.20 -7.37
N GLY A 150 -10.30 7.98 -7.00
CA GLY A 150 -9.57 7.08 -7.91
C GLY A 150 -10.38 6.71 -9.15
N LEU A 151 -11.70 6.56 -9.03
CA LEU A 151 -12.55 6.14 -10.15
C LEU A 151 -13.11 7.32 -10.98
N GLN A 152 -13.04 8.57 -10.48
CA GLN A 152 -13.75 9.70 -11.11
C GLN A 152 -12.95 10.99 -11.25
N ALA A 153 -11.95 11.24 -10.41
CA ALA A 153 -11.34 12.57 -10.29
C ALA A 153 -9.83 12.58 -10.50
N ASN A 154 -9.14 11.50 -10.16
CA ASN A 154 -7.70 11.39 -10.36
C ASN A 154 -7.37 11.09 -11.82
N ASN A 155 -6.20 11.55 -12.25
CA ASN A 155 -5.56 11.01 -13.45
C ASN A 155 -4.93 9.66 -13.07
N GLU A 156 -5.37 8.58 -13.69
CA GLU A 156 -4.97 7.22 -13.40
C GLU A 156 -4.60 6.47 -14.69
N SER A 157 -3.63 5.58 -14.59
CA SER A 157 -3.16 4.78 -15.73
C SER A 157 -3.16 3.31 -15.39
N ASN A 158 -3.69 2.51 -16.32
CA ASN A 158 -3.84 1.08 -16.17
C ASN A 158 -3.59 0.38 -17.51
N VAL A 159 -3.33 -0.91 -17.44
CA VAL A 159 -3.15 -1.77 -18.61
C VAL A 159 -4.03 -3.01 -18.45
N LEU A 160 -4.88 -3.25 -19.44
CA LEU A 160 -5.57 -4.51 -19.61
C LEU A 160 -4.70 -5.43 -20.46
N ILE A 161 -4.44 -6.63 -19.94
CA ILE A 161 -3.64 -7.66 -20.59
C ILE A 161 -4.49 -8.93 -20.69
N GLU A 162 -4.66 -9.43 -21.90
CA GLU A 162 -5.20 -10.76 -22.15
C GLU A 162 -4.04 -11.73 -22.38
N SER A 163 -3.75 -12.56 -21.39
CA SER A 163 -2.70 -13.60 -21.44
C SER A 163 -2.93 -14.63 -20.34
N GLU A 164 -3.17 -15.89 -20.71
CA GLU A 164 -3.32 -16.96 -19.73
C GLU A 164 -2.01 -17.25 -18.97
N ALA A 165 -0.87 -17.15 -19.65
CA ALA A 165 0.43 -17.40 -19.05
C ALA A 165 0.70 -16.37 -17.94
N LEU A 166 0.55 -15.08 -18.25
CA LEU A 166 0.75 -14.01 -17.27
C LEU A 166 -0.31 -14.05 -16.17
N ALA A 167 -1.57 -14.32 -16.50
CA ALA A 167 -2.65 -14.41 -15.52
C ALA A 167 -2.43 -15.54 -14.50
N LYS A 168 -1.81 -16.66 -14.91
CA LYS A 168 -1.38 -17.73 -13.99
C LYS A 168 -0.28 -17.26 -13.05
N GLU A 169 0.69 -16.46 -13.50
CA GLU A 169 1.71 -15.88 -12.63
C GLU A 169 1.13 -14.88 -11.63
N PHE A 170 0.22 -13.99 -12.08
CA PHE A 170 -0.50 -13.09 -11.17
C PHE A 170 -1.37 -13.84 -10.17
N LYS A 171 -2.01 -14.94 -10.58
CA LYS A 171 -2.75 -15.81 -9.67
C LYS A 171 -1.84 -16.45 -8.62
N LYS A 172 -0.68 -16.99 -8.99
CA LYS A 172 0.31 -17.50 -8.03
C LYS A 172 0.75 -16.42 -7.04
N TYR A 173 1.00 -15.21 -7.54
CA TYR A 173 1.35 -14.07 -6.69
C TYR A 173 0.22 -13.70 -5.73
N PHE A 174 -1.03 -13.63 -6.22
CA PHE A 174 -2.21 -13.42 -5.40
C PHE A 174 -2.34 -14.50 -4.31
N GLU A 175 -2.18 -15.78 -4.64
CA GLU A 175 -2.25 -16.88 -3.68
C GLU A 175 -1.16 -16.80 -2.61
N LYS A 176 0.04 -16.35 -2.96
CA LYS A 176 1.09 -16.05 -2.00
C LYS A 176 0.65 -14.94 -1.05
N LEU A 177 0.17 -13.81 -1.56
CA LEU A 177 -0.34 -12.72 -0.74
C LEU A 177 -1.49 -13.20 0.16
N TRP A 178 -2.44 -13.97 -0.39
CA TRP A 178 -3.59 -14.52 0.32
C TRP A 178 -3.21 -15.38 1.53
N LYS A 179 -2.15 -16.20 1.40
CA LYS A 179 -1.60 -17.01 2.50
C LYS A 179 -0.91 -16.14 3.55
N GLU A 180 -0.31 -15.04 3.13
CA GLU A 180 0.35 -14.08 4.02
C GLU A 180 -0.65 -13.12 4.70
N SER A 181 -1.86 -12.94 4.15
CA SER A 181 -2.91 -12.05 4.63
C SER A 181 -3.73 -12.57 5.82
N GLU A 182 -4.33 -11.65 6.56
CA GLU A 182 -5.14 -11.87 7.77
C GLU A 182 -6.65 -11.79 7.47
N GLU A 183 -7.47 -12.53 8.22
CA GLU A 183 -8.93 -12.56 8.05
C GLU A 183 -9.64 -11.25 8.45
N LYS A 184 -8.98 -10.43 9.25
CA LYS A 184 -9.52 -9.18 9.79
C LYS A 184 -8.47 -8.09 9.65
N ALA A 185 -8.93 -6.89 9.29
CA ALA A 185 -8.12 -5.69 9.42
C ALA A 185 -7.63 -5.59 10.88
N PRO A 186 -6.35 -5.27 11.11
CA PRO A 186 -5.87 -4.95 12.44
C PRO A 186 -6.73 -3.88 13.12
N SER A 187 -6.89 -3.93 14.44
CA SER A 187 -7.62 -2.87 15.15
C SER A 187 -6.88 -1.54 15.02
N TYR A 188 -7.59 -0.47 14.69
CA TYR A 188 -7.03 0.88 14.79
C TYR A 188 -6.68 1.16 16.25
N PHE A 189 -5.48 1.67 16.46
CA PHE A 189 -5.11 2.29 17.72
C PHE A 189 -4.62 3.68 17.36
N GLU A 190 -5.21 4.68 18.02
CA GLU A 190 -4.75 6.05 17.87
C GLU A 190 -3.30 6.08 18.38
N THR A 191 -2.35 6.33 17.48
CA THR A 191 -1.05 6.77 17.96
C THR A 191 -1.33 8.11 18.63
N GLU A 192 -1.19 8.22 19.95
CA GLU A 192 -1.29 9.52 20.64
C GLU A 192 -0.41 10.53 19.88
N LYS A 193 -1.05 11.37 19.06
CA LYS A 193 -0.35 12.35 18.26
C LYS A 193 -0.05 13.51 19.19
N SER A 194 1.17 13.52 19.70
CA SER A 194 1.66 14.64 20.47
C SER A 194 2.39 15.60 19.55
N TYR A 195 2.07 16.89 19.68
CA TYR A 195 2.81 17.95 19.01
C TYR A 195 3.80 18.56 19.99
N PHE A 196 5.03 18.69 19.53
CA PHE A 196 6.13 19.32 20.26
C PHE A 196 6.68 20.45 19.42
N ALA A 197 7.24 21.48 20.05
CA ALA A 197 7.89 22.55 19.33
C ALA A 197 9.13 23.02 20.08
N GLY A 198 10.12 23.53 19.37
CA GLY A 198 11.29 24.10 19.99
C GLY A 198 12.31 24.63 19.00
N VAL A 199 13.38 25.21 19.54
CA VAL A 199 14.50 25.73 18.76
C VAL A 199 15.62 24.70 18.76
N ILE A 200 16.15 24.38 17.58
CA ILE A 200 17.24 23.43 17.43
C ILE A 200 18.51 23.97 18.08
N ARG A 201 19.11 23.17 18.96
CA ARG A 201 20.43 23.38 19.54
C ARG A 201 21.51 22.68 18.72
N SER A 202 21.30 21.41 18.37
CA SER A 202 22.23 20.63 17.53
C SER A 202 21.52 19.48 16.81
N VAL A 203 22.15 18.98 15.74
CA VAL A 203 21.64 17.88 14.91
C VAL A 203 22.76 16.87 14.66
N GLU A 204 22.48 15.59 14.84
CA GLU A 204 23.40 14.49 14.55
C GLU A 204 22.76 13.53 13.54
N ARG A 205 23.42 13.28 12.41
CA ARG A 205 23.00 12.28 11.42
C ARG A 205 23.78 10.99 11.65
N LYS A 206 23.07 9.87 11.67
CA LYS A 206 23.63 8.56 11.97
C LYS A 206 23.04 7.50 11.06
N VAL A 207 23.68 6.34 11.04
CA VAL A 207 23.22 5.14 10.35
C VAL A 207 23.17 4.01 11.37
N SER A 208 22.07 3.28 11.42
CA SER A 208 21.91 2.14 12.34
C SER A 208 22.77 0.95 11.89
N LYS A 209 22.97 -0.04 12.77
CA LYS A 209 23.64 -1.31 12.42
C LYS A 209 23.00 -2.04 11.22
N LYS A 210 21.71 -1.77 10.95
CA LYS A 210 20.96 -2.33 9.80
C LYS A 210 21.00 -1.45 8.56
N GLY A 211 21.92 -0.48 8.47
CA GLY A 211 22.07 0.42 7.33
C GLY A 211 20.99 1.50 7.20
N ARG A 212 20.08 1.66 8.17
CA ARG A 212 18.99 2.63 8.09
C ARG A 212 19.44 4.02 8.58
N PRO A 213 19.31 5.10 7.79
CA PRO A 213 19.65 6.45 8.20
C PRO A 213 18.64 6.98 9.23
N TYR A 214 19.13 7.79 10.17
CA TYR A 214 18.30 8.51 11.14
C TYR A 214 18.98 9.80 11.60
N THR A 215 18.19 10.73 12.12
CA THR A 215 18.64 12.01 12.64
C THR A 215 18.23 12.14 14.11
N ILE A 216 19.17 12.58 14.96
CA ILE A 216 18.91 13.00 16.32
C ILE A 216 18.96 14.52 16.36
N ILE A 217 17.92 15.15 16.89
CA ILE A 217 17.83 16.59 17.05
C ILE A 217 17.77 16.87 18.54
N TYR A 218 18.62 17.80 19.00
CA TYR A 218 18.56 18.31 20.36
C TYR A 218 17.99 19.71 20.31
N LEU A 219 16.92 19.95 21.06
CA LEU A 219 16.34 21.26 21.25
C LEU A 219 17.07 22.03 22.37
N LYS A 220 16.87 23.35 22.42
CA LYS A 220 17.48 24.23 23.44
C LYS A 220 16.99 23.95 24.86
N ASP A 221 15.78 23.43 25.02
CA ASP A 221 15.21 23.00 26.31
C ASP A 221 15.75 21.63 26.79
N GLY A 222 16.68 21.02 26.04
CA GLY A 222 17.24 19.71 26.34
C GLY A 222 16.46 18.54 25.73
N THR A 223 15.30 18.80 25.13
CA THR A 223 14.47 17.76 24.49
C THR A 223 15.25 17.09 23.35
N LYS A 224 15.29 15.76 23.39
CA LYS A 224 15.91 14.92 22.36
C LYS A 224 14.83 14.36 21.44
N ILE A 225 15.01 14.52 20.13
CA ILE A 225 14.09 14.05 19.10
C ILE A 225 14.83 13.07 18.20
N PHE A 226 14.19 11.95 17.90
CA PHE A 226 14.65 10.93 16.98
C PHE A 226 13.72 10.88 15.77
N ILE A 227 14.26 10.96 14.55
CA ILE A 227 13.51 10.77 13.31
C ILE A 227 14.25 9.85 12.34
N THR A 228 13.52 8.97 11.66
CA THR A 228 14.09 8.11 10.61
C THR A 228 14.38 8.93 9.36
N GLY A 229 15.55 8.75 8.75
CA GLY A 229 16.03 9.57 7.62
C GLY A 229 17.08 10.61 8.03
N HIS A 230 17.77 11.17 7.04
CA HIS A 230 18.69 12.29 7.22
C HIS A 230 17.97 13.59 6.86
N TYR A 231 18.04 14.57 7.76
CA TYR A 231 17.39 15.88 7.57
C TYR A 231 18.43 17.01 7.60
N ASP A 232 18.25 18.00 6.73
CA ASP A 232 19.06 19.21 6.63
C ASP A 232 18.51 20.35 7.48
N LEU A 233 18.52 20.11 8.79
CA LEU A 233 18.13 21.07 9.81
C LEU A 233 19.36 21.73 10.45
N LEU A 234 19.27 23.01 10.76
CA LEU A 234 20.37 23.80 11.32
C LEU A 234 20.05 24.28 12.74
N PRO A 235 21.08 24.42 13.61
CA PRO A 235 20.93 25.13 14.88
C PRO A 235 20.28 26.51 14.71
N GLY A 236 19.37 26.86 15.63
CA GLY A 236 18.62 28.11 15.59
C GLY A 236 17.26 28.04 14.89
N MET A 237 17.02 27.04 14.03
CA MET A 237 15.70 26.85 13.42
C MET A 237 14.64 26.52 14.46
N ARG A 238 13.44 27.11 14.32
CA ARG A 238 12.24 26.70 15.07
C ARG A 238 11.60 25.55 14.33
N ILE A 239 11.22 24.50 15.05
CA ILE A 239 10.53 23.35 14.48
C ILE A 239 9.29 23.00 15.28
N LYS A 240 8.29 22.47 14.57
CA LYS A 240 7.17 21.73 15.11
C LYS A 240 7.34 20.26 14.74
N VAL A 241 7.06 19.38 15.69
CA VAL A 241 7.29 17.94 15.57
C VAL A 241 5.99 17.22 15.91
N GLU A 242 5.54 16.36 15.01
CA GLU A 242 4.51 15.37 15.26
C GLU A 242 5.21 14.08 15.67
N GLY A 243 4.92 13.56 16.87
CA GLY A 243 5.58 12.38 17.39
C GLY A 243 4.94 11.83 18.66
N LYS A 244 5.66 10.94 19.34
CA LYS A 244 5.30 10.45 20.67
C LYS A 244 6.48 10.50 21.63
N LYS A 245 6.21 10.74 22.92
CA LYS A 245 7.20 10.53 23.98
C LYS A 245 7.53 9.05 24.07
N THR A 246 8.80 8.73 24.27
CA THR A 246 9.30 7.38 24.45
C THR A 246 10.52 7.40 25.35
N THR A 247 10.91 6.24 25.86
CA THR A 247 12.09 6.10 26.73
C THR A 247 13.08 5.17 26.04
N PHE A 248 14.29 5.67 25.77
CA PHE A 248 15.36 4.87 25.19
C PHE A 248 16.59 4.89 26.12
N ARG A 249 17.00 3.71 26.58
CA ARG A 249 18.09 3.54 27.56
C ARG A 249 17.91 4.42 28.81
N GLY A 250 16.68 4.49 29.32
CA GLY A 250 16.34 5.25 30.53
C GLY A 250 16.27 6.76 30.35
N LYS A 251 16.39 7.30 29.13
CA LYS A 251 16.21 8.73 28.84
C LYS A 251 14.95 8.96 28.04
N GLU A 252 14.16 9.96 28.43
CA GLU A 252 13.03 10.41 27.64
C GLU A 252 13.49 11.04 26.32
N GLU A 253 12.82 10.68 25.25
CA GLU A 253 13.01 11.26 23.92
C GLU A 253 11.69 11.28 23.15
N ILE A 254 11.62 12.07 22.09
CA ILE A 254 10.48 12.09 21.17
C ILE A 254 10.83 11.26 19.95
N LYS A 255 10.05 10.21 19.67
CA LYS A 255 10.07 9.54 18.37
C LYS A 255 9.18 10.34 17.42
N ALA A 256 9.80 11.10 16.53
CA ALA A 256 9.12 11.91 15.54
C ALA A 256 8.67 11.09 14.33
N TYR A 257 7.49 11.45 13.82
CA TYR A 257 6.91 10.97 12.57
C TYR A 257 7.04 12.02 11.47
N ARG A 258 6.93 13.30 11.84
CA ARG A 258 7.05 14.44 10.93
C ARG A 258 7.68 15.63 11.64
N ILE A 259 8.46 16.41 10.89
CA ILE A 259 9.02 17.69 11.32
C ILE A 259 8.62 18.75 10.32
N GLU A 260 8.25 19.91 10.84
CA GLU A 260 7.94 21.13 10.10
C GLU A 260 8.86 22.24 10.62
N VAL A 261 9.56 22.93 9.71
CA VAL A 261 10.32 24.14 10.07
C VAL A 261 9.34 25.30 10.12
N LEU A 262 9.34 26.00 11.24
CA LEU A 262 8.52 27.19 11.45
C LEU A 262 9.33 28.42 11.03
N ASN A 263 8.72 29.26 10.22
CA ASN A 263 9.26 30.57 9.85
C ASN A 263 9.21 31.56 11.02
#